data_AF-A0A6G7WXY3-F1
#
_entry.id   AF-A0A6G7WXY3-F1
#
_cell.length_a   1.000
_cell.length_b   1.000
_cell.length_c   1.000
_cell.angle_alpha   90.00
_cell.angle_beta   90.00
_cell.angle_gamma   90.00
#
_symmetry.space_group_name_H-M   'P 1'
#
loop_
_entity.id
_entity.type
_entity.pdbx_description
1 polymer ?
#
loop_
_entity_poly.entity_id
_entity_poly.type
_entity_poly.pdbx_seq_one_letter_code
_entity_poly.pdbx_strand_id
1 'polypeptide(L)'
;MPNLCFFNMQVKGKPKDLKTVNEILNADYNYENNKLISCSAEKHIFRTWDIESSFDENLEVSGHCAWSVYSCMMEGPYTYYNQLKTFENFKGTTLVEISQTYNVDIEVYSEEPGMCFQEHYLIRNGVVEVDEETPYYENYNEKTGEYESQGGFGTWETWKFSI
;
A
#
# COMPACT_ATOMS: atom_id res chain seq x y z
N MET A 1 17.80 -6.97 5.80
CA MET A 1 16.55 -7.56 5.32
C MET A 1 15.45 -6.57 5.65
N PRO A 2 14.58 -6.19 4.71
CA PRO A 2 13.38 -5.46 5.08
C PRO A 2 12.51 -6.36 5.95
N ASN A 3 11.82 -5.75 6.91
CA ASN A 3 10.71 -6.43 7.54
C ASN A 3 9.53 -6.48 6.54
N LEU A 4 8.67 -7.49 6.72
CA LEU A 4 7.48 -7.73 5.91
C LEU A 4 6.30 -6.99 6.52
N CYS A 5 5.83 -5.95 5.83
CA CYS A 5 4.57 -5.30 6.14
C CYS A 5 3.48 -5.86 5.23
N PHE A 6 2.42 -6.41 5.82
CA PHE A 6 1.25 -6.86 5.10
C PHE A 6 0.27 -5.70 4.95
N PHE A 7 -0.43 -5.62 3.81
CA PHE A 7 -1.45 -4.60 3.60
C PHE A 7 -2.67 -5.14 2.87
N ASN A 8 -3.80 -4.49 3.12
CA ASN A 8 -5.03 -4.61 2.35
C ASN A 8 -5.47 -3.22 1.90
N MET A 9 -5.87 -3.11 0.64
CA MET A 9 -6.21 -1.87 -0.02
C MET A 9 -7.49 -2.03 -0.83
N GLN A 10 -8.34 -1.01 -0.80
CA GLN A 10 -9.49 -0.89 -1.71
C GLN A 10 -9.37 0.42 -2.47
N VAL A 11 -9.62 0.34 -3.79
CA VAL A 11 -9.61 1.48 -4.69
C VAL A 11 -10.97 1.62 -5.34
N LYS A 12 -11.59 2.79 -5.19
CA LYS A 12 -12.88 3.14 -5.80
C LYS A 12 -12.73 4.16 -6.89
N GLY A 13 -13.44 3.96 -7.99
CA GLY A 13 -13.38 4.87 -9.13
C GLY A 13 -14.05 4.28 -10.36
N LYS A 14 -13.76 4.85 -11.53
CA LYS A 14 -14.34 4.34 -12.79
C LYS A 14 -13.61 3.06 -13.21
N PRO A 15 -14.29 2.07 -13.81
CA PRO A 15 -13.68 0.79 -14.18
C PRO A 15 -12.40 0.90 -15.03
N LYS A 16 -12.35 1.86 -15.97
CA LYS A 16 -11.15 2.09 -16.80
C LYS A 16 -9.94 2.52 -15.97
N ASP A 17 -10.18 3.34 -14.94
CA ASP A 17 -9.17 3.95 -14.11
C ASP A 17 -8.68 2.91 -13.09
N LEU A 18 -9.59 2.10 -12.52
CA LEU A 18 -9.25 0.96 -11.68
C LEU A 18 -8.34 -0.06 -12.38
N LYS A 19 -8.57 -0.33 -13.67
CA LYS A 19 -7.69 -1.21 -14.44
C LYS A 19 -6.27 -0.66 -14.52
N THR A 20 -6.11 0.64 -14.81
CA THR A 20 -4.79 1.28 -14.86
C THR A 20 -4.12 1.30 -13.49
N VAL A 21 -4.88 1.57 -12.42
CA VAL A 21 -4.35 1.49 -11.05
C VAL A 21 -3.86 0.07 -10.74
N ASN A 22 -4.62 -0.95 -11.10
CA ASN A 22 -4.22 -2.33 -10.89
C ASN A 22 -2.92 -2.68 -11.64
N GLU A 23 -2.77 -2.21 -12.88
CA GLU A 23 -1.52 -2.38 -13.64
C GLU A 23 -0.33 -1.73 -12.93
N ILE A 24 -0.48 -0.53 -12.36
CA ILE A 24 0.58 0.16 -11.60
C ILE A 24 0.94 -0.57 -10.31
N LEU A 25 -0.06 -1.06 -9.56
CA LEU A 25 0.15 -1.77 -8.29
C LEU A 25 0.85 -3.12 -8.50
N ASN A 26 0.61 -3.77 -9.65
CA ASN A 26 1.23 -5.05 -10.03
C ASN A 26 2.49 -4.89 -10.89
N ALA A 27 2.93 -3.67 -11.16
CA ALA A 27 4.09 -3.44 -12.01
C ALA A 27 5.37 -3.92 -11.33
N ASP A 28 6.10 -4.82 -12.01
CA ASP A 28 7.41 -5.27 -11.54
C ASP A 28 8.50 -4.30 -12.00
N TYR A 29 9.48 -4.04 -11.13
CA TYR A 29 10.53 -3.04 -11.36
C TYR A 29 11.91 -3.57 -11.04
N ASN A 30 12.80 -3.47 -12.02
CA ASN A 30 14.21 -3.76 -11.89
C ASN A 30 14.96 -2.55 -11.34
N TYR A 31 15.32 -2.62 -10.06
CA TYR A 31 16.08 -1.58 -9.39
C TYR A 31 17.56 -1.53 -9.80
N GLU A 32 18.12 -2.59 -10.39
CA GLU A 32 19.53 -2.62 -10.83
C GLU A 32 19.75 -1.83 -12.11
N ASN A 33 18.79 -1.86 -13.03
CA ASN A 33 18.88 -1.19 -14.32
C ASN A 33 17.82 -0.10 -14.54
N ASN A 34 17.02 0.20 -13.51
CA ASN A 34 16.02 1.27 -13.47
C ASN A 34 14.94 1.12 -14.56
N LYS A 35 14.42 -0.11 -14.74
CA LYS A 35 13.41 -0.44 -15.77
C LYS A 35 12.24 -1.24 -15.21
N LEU A 36 11.04 -0.99 -15.74
CA LEU A 36 9.88 -1.85 -15.52
C LEU A 36 10.09 -3.20 -16.22
N ILE A 37 9.89 -4.29 -15.48
CA ILE A 37 10.07 -5.67 -15.96
C ILE A 37 8.75 -6.21 -16.50
N SER A 38 7.62 -5.88 -15.87
CA SER A 38 6.30 -6.41 -16.23
C SER A 38 5.25 -5.32 -16.47
N CYS A 39 4.39 -5.63 -17.46
CA CYS A 39 3.14 -5.00 -17.85
C CYS A 39 3.18 -3.57 -18.45
N SER A 40 2.04 -3.20 -19.06
CA SER A 40 1.76 -1.93 -19.76
C SER A 40 1.81 -0.69 -18.88
N ALA A 41 2.13 -0.83 -17.59
CA ALA A 41 2.15 0.26 -16.64
C ALA A 41 3.21 1.30 -17.00
N GLU A 42 2.85 2.58 -16.88
CA GLU A 42 3.79 3.69 -17.09
C GLU A 42 4.57 4.03 -15.81
N LYS A 43 4.12 3.54 -14.65
CA LYS A 43 4.69 3.80 -13.33
C LYS A 43 4.62 2.53 -12.44
N HIS A 44 5.31 2.54 -11.31
CA HIS A 44 5.24 1.47 -10.30
C HIS A 44 5.20 2.01 -8.86
N ILE A 45 4.76 1.16 -7.93
CA ILE A 45 4.95 1.34 -6.48
C ILE A 45 6.26 0.67 -6.03
N PHE A 46 6.86 1.17 -4.96
CA PHE A 46 8.17 0.71 -4.51
C PHE A 46 8.06 -0.53 -3.63
N ARG A 47 8.95 -1.49 -3.88
CA ARG A 47 9.28 -2.56 -2.93
C ARG A 47 8.03 -3.28 -2.42
N THR A 48 7.14 -3.64 -3.35
CA THR A 48 5.98 -4.49 -3.13
C THR A 48 6.21 -5.87 -3.75
N TRP A 49 5.57 -6.90 -3.19
CA TRP A 49 5.61 -8.26 -3.73
C TRP A 49 4.37 -9.05 -3.28
N ASP A 50 4.15 -10.20 -3.92
CA ASP A 50 3.01 -11.09 -3.68
C ASP A 50 1.66 -10.35 -3.71
N ILE A 51 1.50 -9.48 -4.73
CA ILE A 51 0.28 -8.72 -4.95
C ILE A 51 -0.81 -9.65 -5.49
N GLU A 52 -1.94 -9.67 -4.80
CA GLU A 52 -3.17 -10.29 -5.23
C GLU A 52 -4.23 -9.22 -5.43
N SER A 53 -4.92 -9.26 -6.57
CA SER A 53 -5.94 -8.26 -6.91
C SER A 53 -7.23 -8.92 -7.39
N SER A 54 -8.37 -8.40 -6.95
CA SER A 54 -9.69 -8.82 -7.43
C SER A 54 -10.53 -7.61 -7.85
N PHE A 55 -11.45 -7.83 -8.79
CA PHE A 55 -12.42 -6.83 -9.23
C PHE A 55 -13.82 -7.34 -8.93
N ASP A 56 -14.57 -6.57 -8.16
CA ASP A 56 -16.02 -6.68 -8.08
C ASP A 56 -16.63 -5.34 -8.51
N GLU A 57 -17.18 -4.54 -7.58
CA GLU A 57 -17.53 -3.14 -7.82
C GLU A 57 -16.31 -2.21 -7.71
N ASN A 58 -15.35 -2.59 -6.87
CA ASN A 58 -14.11 -1.86 -6.59
C ASN A 58 -12.91 -2.76 -6.90
N LEU A 59 -11.72 -2.16 -6.92
CA LEU A 59 -10.47 -2.92 -6.97
C LEU A 59 -10.04 -3.22 -5.52
N GLU A 60 -9.93 -4.50 -5.18
CA GLU A 60 -9.37 -4.94 -3.90
C GLU A 60 -7.97 -5.51 -4.14
N VAL A 61 -7.02 -5.10 -3.31
CA VAL A 61 -5.60 -5.47 -3.44
C VAL A 61 -5.04 -5.83 -2.08
N SER A 62 -4.39 -6.98 -1.99
CA SER A 62 -3.62 -7.39 -0.82
C SER A 62 -2.20 -7.74 -1.23
N GLY A 63 -1.26 -7.63 -0.29
CA GLY A 63 0.10 -8.09 -0.54
C GLY A 63 1.08 -7.61 0.52
N HIS A 64 2.35 -7.60 0.14
CA HIS A 64 3.43 -7.22 1.03
C HIS A 64 4.22 -6.03 0.51
N CYS A 65 4.75 -5.24 1.44
CA CYS A 65 5.70 -4.18 1.17
C CYS A 65 6.84 -4.18 2.18
N ALA A 66 7.94 -3.51 1.83
CA ALA A 66 9.08 -3.36 2.72
C ALA A 66 8.82 -2.31 3.78
N TRP A 67 8.98 -2.67 5.06
CA TRP A 67 8.86 -1.78 6.21
C TRP A 67 7.45 -1.25 6.43
N SER A 68 6.91 -0.38 5.57
CA SER A 68 5.57 0.17 5.77
C SER A 68 4.96 0.72 4.49
N VAL A 69 3.62 0.87 4.48
CA VAL A 69 2.90 1.51 3.38
C VAL A 69 3.36 2.95 3.22
N TYR A 70 3.61 3.67 4.32
CA TYR A 70 4.19 5.01 4.26
C TYR A 70 5.49 5.04 3.44
N SER A 71 6.44 4.16 3.79
CA SER A 71 7.76 4.18 3.15
C SER A 71 7.71 3.78 1.67
N CYS A 72 6.83 2.83 1.31
CA CYS A 72 6.74 2.21 -0.01
C CYS A 72 5.81 2.93 -0.99
N MET A 73 4.73 3.52 -0.49
CA MET A 73 3.61 3.95 -1.33
C MET A 73 3.23 5.43 -1.14
N MET A 74 3.76 6.11 -0.12
CA MET A 74 3.47 7.52 0.16
C MET A 74 4.63 8.43 -0.26
N GLU A 75 4.37 9.74 -0.24
CA GLU A 75 5.42 10.76 -0.33
C GLU A 75 5.69 11.36 1.06
N GLY A 76 6.92 11.81 1.26
CA GLY A 76 7.31 12.47 2.50
C GLY A 76 8.75 12.14 2.91
N PRO A 77 9.21 12.68 4.05
CA PRO A 77 10.50 12.33 4.62
C PRO A 77 10.66 10.80 4.74
N TYR A 78 11.86 10.31 4.42
CA TYR A 78 12.26 8.90 4.53
C TYR A 78 11.52 7.89 3.61
N THR A 79 10.62 8.33 2.74
CA THR A 79 9.97 7.46 1.73
C THR A 79 10.89 7.13 0.56
N TYR A 80 10.68 5.98 -0.10
CA TYR A 80 11.41 5.63 -1.33
C TYR A 80 11.17 6.64 -2.45
N TYR A 81 9.93 7.11 -2.59
CA TYR A 81 9.57 8.14 -3.56
C TYR A 81 10.43 9.40 -3.36
N ASN A 82 10.51 9.94 -2.15
CA ASN A 82 11.25 11.17 -1.90
C ASN A 82 12.77 11.02 -2.09
N GLN A 83 13.31 9.82 -1.86
CA GLN A 83 14.73 9.50 -2.08
C GLN A 83 15.09 9.37 -3.56
N LEU A 84 14.18 8.84 -4.38
CA LEU A 84 14.48 8.42 -5.74
C LEU A 84 13.88 9.35 -6.82
N LYS A 85 12.92 10.22 -6.49
CA LYS A 85 12.21 11.08 -7.46
C LYS A 85 13.09 12.01 -8.30
N THR A 86 14.32 12.28 -7.86
CA THR A 86 15.29 13.11 -8.58
C THR A 86 16.14 12.34 -9.59
N PHE A 87 15.98 11.01 -9.66
CA PHE A 87 16.78 10.17 -10.55
C PHE A 87 16.32 10.33 -12.01
N GLU A 88 17.25 10.23 -12.94
CA GLU A 88 16.92 10.27 -14.37
C GLU A 88 16.05 9.07 -14.74
N ASN A 89 15.02 9.27 -15.57
CA ASN A 89 14.03 8.26 -15.92
C ASN A 89 13.27 7.68 -14.72
N PHE A 90 13.02 8.48 -13.69
CA PHE A 90 12.17 8.10 -12.56
C PHE A 90 10.77 7.67 -13.03
N LYS A 91 10.34 6.48 -12.57
CA LYS A 91 9.04 5.87 -12.90
C LYS A 91 8.23 5.48 -11.66
N GLY A 92 8.68 5.89 -10.48
CA GLY A 92 7.92 5.68 -9.26
C GLY A 92 6.70 6.59 -9.17
N THR A 93 5.72 6.16 -8.40
CA THR A 93 4.53 6.95 -8.06
C THR A 93 4.20 6.78 -6.58
N THR A 94 3.21 7.52 -6.11
CA THR A 94 2.61 7.34 -4.78
C THR A 94 1.11 7.10 -4.90
N LEU A 95 0.48 6.63 -3.82
CA LEU A 95 -0.98 6.53 -3.74
C LEU A 95 -1.64 7.91 -3.86
N VAL A 96 -0.99 8.96 -3.36
CA VAL A 96 -1.43 10.36 -3.51
C VAL A 96 -1.48 10.75 -5.00
N GLU A 97 -0.39 10.53 -5.74
CA GLU A 97 -0.35 10.80 -7.18
C GLU A 97 -1.36 9.96 -7.96
N ILE A 98 -1.51 8.68 -7.60
CA ILE A 98 -2.49 7.77 -8.23
C ILE A 98 -3.91 8.29 -8.01
N SER A 99 -4.27 8.61 -6.77
CA SER A 99 -5.60 9.12 -6.41
C SER A 99 -5.95 10.38 -7.21
N GLN A 100 -5.02 11.34 -7.28
CA GLN A 100 -5.23 12.58 -8.03
C GLN A 100 -5.32 12.35 -9.54
N THR A 101 -4.41 11.55 -10.11
CA THR A 101 -4.27 11.40 -11.56
C THR A 101 -5.45 10.64 -12.15
N TYR A 102 -5.89 9.57 -11.47
CA TYR A 102 -6.93 8.67 -11.96
C TYR A 102 -8.30 8.96 -11.35
N ASN A 103 -8.41 10.00 -10.51
CA ASN A 103 -9.64 10.37 -9.80
C ASN A 103 -10.27 9.14 -9.11
N VAL A 104 -9.44 8.48 -8.30
CA VAL A 104 -9.82 7.32 -7.49
C VAL A 104 -9.65 7.64 -6.01
N ASP A 105 -10.50 7.04 -5.19
CA ASP A 105 -10.36 7.04 -3.75
C ASP A 105 -9.63 5.76 -3.33
N ILE A 106 -8.69 5.86 -2.41
CA ILE A 106 -7.84 4.75 -1.95
C ILE A 106 -7.93 4.68 -0.43
N GLU A 107 -8.31 3.52 0.11
CA GLU A 107 -8.24 3.19 1.53
C GLU A 107 -7.27 2.02 1.70
N VAL A 108 -6.29 2.13 2.59
CA VAL A 108 -5.29 1.09 2.84
C VAL A 108 -5.02 0.95 4.33
N TYR A 109 -5.02 -0.30 4.78
CA TYR A 109 -4.59 -0.71 6.11
C TYR A 109 -3.32 -1.55 5.97
N SER A 110 -2.39 -1.38 6.90
CA SER A 110 -1.13 -2.12 6.91
C SER A 110 -0.76 -2.57 8.31
N GLU A 111 0.01 -3.64 8.41
CA GLU A 111 0.59 -4.09 9.68
C GLU A 111 2.01 -4.61 9.52
N GLU A 112 2.85 -4.34 10.52
CA GLU A 112 4.20 -4.87 10.58
C GLU A 112 4.48 -5.37 12.01
N PRO A 113 4.22 -6.66 12.32
CA PRO A 113 4.34 -7.18 13.68
C PRO A 113 5.75 -7.02 14.27
N GLY A 114 6.78 -7.08 13.43
CA GLY A 114 8.19 -6.95 13.84
C GLY A 114 8.58 -5.55 14.33
N MET A 115 7.87 -4.51 13.89
CA MET A 115 8.04 -3.12 14.35
C MET A 115 6.87 -2.66 15.22
N CYS A 116 5.93 -3.55 15.49
CA CYS A 116 4.82 -3.39 16.39
C CYS A 116 3.85 -2.23 16.05
N PHE A 117 3.50 -2.08 14.78
CA PHE A 117 2.54 -1.04 14.35
C PHE A 117 1.50 -1.55 13.35
N GLN A 118 0.41 -0.80 13.25
CA GLN A 118 -0.54 -0.80 12.16
C GLN A 118 -0.71 0.63 11.61
N GLU A 119 -0.87 0.77 10.29
CA GLU A 119 -1.17 2.06 9.62
C GLU A 119 -2.54 2.01 8.96
N HIS A 120 -3.18 3.17 8.83
CA HIS A 120 -4.41 3.37 8.08
C HIS A 120 -4.35 4.71 7.32
N TYR A 121 -4.54 4.62 6.00
CA TYR A 121 -4.63 5.79 5.13
C TYR A 121 -5.92 5.81 4.31
N LEU A 122 -6.55 6.98 4.22
CA LEU A 122 -7.63 7.28 3.30
C LEU A 122 -7.23 8.47 2.43
N ILE A 123 -7.26 8.27 1.11
CA ILE A 123 -6.75 9.24 0.13
C ILE A 123 -7.83 9.51 -0.91
N ARG A 124 -8.20 10.78 -1.09
CA ARG A 124 -9.20 11.21 -2.08
C ARG A 124 -8.69 12.39 -2.87
N ASN A 125 -8.74 12.30 -4.19
CA ASN A 125 -8.28 13.35 -5.11
C ASN A 125 -6.88 13.90 -4.75
N GLY A 126 -5.96 13.03 -4.35
CA GLY A 126 -4.61 13.41 -3.93
C GLY A 126 -4.52 14.11 -2.56
N VAL A 127 -5.55 14.04 -1.73
CA VAL A 127 -5.53 14.52 -0.35
C VAL A 127 -5.58 13.33 0.59
N VAL A 128 -4.62 13.27 1.52
CA VAL A 128 -4.64 12.30 2.63
C VAL A 128 -5.63 12.81 3.67
N GLU A 129 -6.80 12.19 3.74
CA GLU A 129 -7.88 12.55 4.69
C GLU A 129 -7.74 11.81 6.02
N VAL A 130 -7.17 10.60 6.00
CA VAL A 130 -6.81 9.83 7.19
C VAL A 130 -5.35 9.40 7.09
N ASP A 131 -4.62 9.59 8.18
CA ASP A 131 -3.21 9.24 8.40
C ASP A 131 -3.11 8.85 9.88
N GLU A 132 -3.30 7.56 10.15
CA GLU A 132 -3.35 7.01 11.49
C GLU A 132 -2.32 5.89 11.65
N GLU A 133 -1.62 5.90 12.78
CA GLU A 133 -0.73 4.82 13.22
C GLU A 133 -1.15 4.42 14.64
N THR A 134 -1.16 3.12 14.90
CA THR A 134 -1.44 2.59 16.24
C THR A 134 -0.48 1.45 16.60
N PRO A 135 -0.08 1.32 17.88
CA PRO A 135 0.71 0.17 18.33
C PRO A 135 -0.05 -1.14 18.12
N TYR A 136 0.63 -2.14 17.57
CA TYR A 136 0.12 -3.49 17.33
C TYR A 136 1.13 -4.52 17.79
N TYR A 137 0.73 -5.53 18.56
CA TYR A 137 1.63 -6.56 19.06
C TYR A 137 1.07 -7.94 18.78
N GLU A 138 1.92 -8.83 18.26
CA GLU A 138 1.63 -10.27 18.21
C GLU A 138 2.48 -10.99 19.22
N ASN A 139 1.83 -11.71 20.13
CA ASN A 139 2.49 -12.51 21.15
C ASN A 139 2.15 -13.97 20.92
N TYR A 140 3.19 -14.82 20.83
CA TYR A 140 2.98 -16.26 20.79
C TYR A 140 2.63 -16.79 22.18
N ASN A 141 1.44 -17.35 22.33
CA ASN A 141 1.03 -18.00 23.56
C ASN A 141 1.49 -19.47 23.56
N GLU A 142 2.57 -19.76 24.30
CA GLU A 142 3.13 -21.11 24.39
C GLU A 142 2.16 -22.17 24.94
N LYS A 143 1.11 -21.77 25.68
CA LYS A 143 0.15 -22.71 26.27
C LYS A 143 -0.91 -23.15 25.27
N THR A 144 -1.36 -22.25 24.40
CA THR A 144 -2.37 -22.54 23.38
C THR A 144 -1.73 -22.93 22.05
N GLY A 145 -0.48 -22.51 21.82
CA GLY A 145 0.21 -22.67 20.55
C GLY A 145 -0.25 -21.68 19.48
N GLU A 146 -0.97 -20.63 19.88
CA GLU A 146 -1.59 -19.64 18.99
C GLU A 146 -0.96 -18.26 19.20
N TYR A 147 -1.04 -17.41 18.17
CA TYR A 147 -0.70 -16.00 18.30
C TYR A 147 -1.91 -15.21 18.82
N GLU A 148 -1.67 -14.36 19.81
CA GLU A 148 -2.65 -13.41 20.33
C GLU A 148 -2.22 -11.99 19.93
N SER A 149 -3.15 -11.24 19.34
CA SER A 149 -2.94 -9.84 18.99
C SER A 149 -3.38 -8.90 20.12
N GLN A 150 -2.65 -7.80 20.29
CA GLN A 150 -2.95 -6.73 21.24
C GLN A 150 -2.77 -5.37 20.57
N GLY A 151 -3.72 -4.46 20.81
CA GLY A 151 -3.71 -3.14 20.16
C GLY A 151 -4.26 -3.23 18.74
N GLY A 152 -3.73 -2.40 17.84
CA GLY A 152 -4.22 -2.35 16.47
C GLY A 152 -5.58 -1.68 16.30
N PHE A 153 -6.04 -1.63 15.07
CA PHE A 153 -7.41 -1.27 14.73
C PHE A 153 -8.34 -2.44 15.06
N GLY A 154 -9.46 -2.15 15.74
CA GLY A 154 -10.32 -3.18 16.36
C GLY A 154 -10.95 -4.18 15.39
N THR A 155 -11.09 -3.82 14.12
CA THR A 155 -11.45 -4.72 13.02
C THR A 155 -10.96 -4.13 11.71
N TRP A 156 -10.27 -4.93 10.89
CA TRP A 156 -10.08 -4.69 9.45
C TRP A 156 -11.42 -4.75 8.69
N GLU A 157 -12.46 -5.27 9.35
CA GLU A 157 -13.83 -5.35 8.86
C GLU A 157 -14.57 -4.02 9.04
N THR A 158 -14.43 -3.15 8.06
CA THR A 158 -15.51 -2.56 7.27
C THR A 158 -14.95 -1.35 6.57
N TRP A 159 -14.70 -1.49 5.27
CA TRP A 159 -14.41 -0.42 4.33
C TRP A 159 -15.39 0.74 4.51
N LYS A 160 -15.02 1.76 5.28
CA LYS A 160 -15.87 2.92 5.54
C LYS A 160 -15.53 4.01 4.55
N PHE A 161 -15.90 3.75 3.30
CA PHE A 161 -16.29 4.85 2.42
C PHE A 161 -17.57 5.45 2.99
N SER A 162 -17.39 6.29 4.01
CA SER A 162 -18.44 7.08 4.62
C SER A 162 -18.99 7.96 3.50
N ILE A 163 -20.24 7.68 3.13
CA ILE A 163 -21.05 8.48 2.18
C ILE A 163 -21.29 9.86 2.79
#